data_AF-A0A2P2LNG5-F1
#
_entry.id   AF-A0A2P2LNG5-F1
#
_cell.length_a   1.000
_cell.length_b   1.000
_cell.length_c   1.000
_cell.angle_alpha   90.00
_cell.angle_beta   90.00
_cell.angle_gamma   90.00
#
_symmetry.space_group_name_H-M   'P 1'
#
loop_
_entity.id
_entity.type
_entity.pdbx_description
1 polymer ?
#
loop_
_entity_poly.entity_id
_entity_poly.type
_entity_poly.pdbx_seq_one_letter_code
_entity_poly.pdbx_strand_id
1 'polypeptide(L)'
;MNIFDLDEWKRQNITEVYHTWQKLNHDRQLWKLGTLPPGLITFWKRTYPLDRSWHVLGLGYNPNVNQREIERAAVIHYNGNLKPWLEIGLPKYKKYWAKYVDYDQVYLRECNINP
;
A
#
# COMPACT_ATOMS: atom_id res chain seq x y z
N MET A 1 4.77 0.88 -2.43
CA MET A 1 5.84 0.45 -1.51
C MET A 1 6.92 1.49 -1.63
N ASN A 2 7.56 1.88 -0.54
CA ASN A 2 8.64 2.86 -0.55
C ASN A 2 9.87 2.24 0.12
N ILE A 3 11.05 2.56 -0.40
CA ILE A 3 12.35 2.26 0.22
C ILE A 3 12.98 3.61 0.51
N PHE A 4 13.47 3.79 1.73
CA PHE A 4 14.07 5.04 2.16
C PHE A 4 15.55 4.81 2.48
N ASP A 5 16.42 5.60 1.86
CA ASP A 5 17.80 5.74 2.29
C ASP A 5 17.82 6.63 3.54
N LEU A 6 18.14 6.02 4.69
CA LEU A 6 18.11 6.69 5.98
C LEU A 6 19.31 7.61 6.21
N ASP A 7 20.43 7.37 5.52
CA ASP A 7 21.59 8.26 5.60
C ASP A 7 21.33 9.52 4.81
N GLU A 8 20.77 9.37 3.61
CA GLU A 8 20.33 10.51 2.80
C GLU A 8 19.16 11.27 3.44
N TRP A 9 18.25 10.57 4.11
CA TRP A 9 17.17 11.18 4.89
C TRP A 9 17.72 12.13 5.95
N LYS A 10 18.73 11.68 6.72
CA LYS A 10 19.40 12.50 7.74
C LYS A 10 20.16 13.66 7.10
N ARG A 11 20.95 13.38 6.06
CA ARG A 11 21.79 14.38 5.38
C ARG A 11 20.98 15.54 4.78
N GLN A 12 19.81 15.24 4.21
CA GLN A 12 18.92 16.25 3.64
C GLN A 12 17.92 16.84 4.65
N ASN A 13 17.95 16.42 5.91
CA ASN A 13 17.02 16.85 6.95
C ASN A 13 15.54 16.70 6.55
N ILE A 14 15.19 15.55 5.95
CA ILE A 14 13.85 15.29 5.41
C ILE A 14 12.76 15.39 6.49
N THR A 15 13.07 15.01 7.73
CA THR A 15 12.15 15.12 8.87
C THR A 15 11.62 16.54 9.04
N GLU A 16 12.50 17.55 8.97
CA GLU A 16 12.07 18.95 9.14
C GLU A 16 11.26 19.47 7.94
N VAL A 17 11.62 19.06 6.73
CA VAL A 17 10.83 19.37 5.52
C VAL A 17 9.42 18.81 5.65
N TYR A 18 9.28 17.55 6.06
CA TYR A 18 8.00 16.91 6.30
C TYR A 18 7.18 17.66 7.36
N HIS A 19 7.79 17.98 8.50
CA HIS A 19 7.09 18.70 9.58
C HIS A 19 6.72 20.13 9.19
N THR A 20 7.50 20.81 8.37
CA THR A 20 7.17 22.13 7.84
C THR A 20 5.86 22.08 7.06
N TRP A 21 5.73 21.12 6.14
CA TRP A 21 4.48 20.94 5.38
C TRP A 21 3.30 20.56 6.28
N GLN A 22 3.51 19.69 7.27
CA GLN A 22 2.48 19.33 8.22
C GLN A 22 1.99 20.53 9.04
N LYS A 23 2.90 21.42 9.48
CA LYS A 23 2.57 22.66 10.19
C LYS A 23 1.77 23.62 9.29
N LEU A 24 2.20 23.79 8.04
CA LEU A 24 1.50 24.64 7.07
C LEU A 24 0.10 24.11 6.72
N ASN A 25 -0.12 22.80 6.80
CA ASN A 25 -1.43 22.19 6.60
C ASN A 25 -2.23 22.00 7.91
N HIS A 26 -1.92 22.72 8.99
CA HIS A 26 -2.63 22.58 10.27
C HIS A 26 -4.15 22.75 10.11
N ASP A 27 -4.57 23.75 9.32
CA ASP A 27 -5.98 24.05 9.04
C ASP A 27 -6.56 23.21 7.88
N ARG A 28 -5.80 22.21 7.39
CA ARG A 28 -6.19 21.26 6.32
C ARG A 28 -6.56 21.92 4.99
N GLN A 29 -6.00 23.10 4.71
CA GLN A 29 -6.25 23.85 3.48
C GLN A 29 -5.44 23.33 2.28
N LEU A 30 -4.25 22.75 2.50
CA LEU A 30 -3.40 22.20 1.45
C LEU A 30 -3.81 20.78 1.04
N TRP A 31 -4.20 19.94 2.01
CA TRP A 31 -4.82 18.62 1.76
C TRP A 31 -5.71 18.20 2.93
N LYS A 32 -6.71 17.35 2.62
CA LYS A 32 -7.74 16.95 3.60
C LYS A 32 -7.31 15.77 4.49
N LEU A 33 -6.87 14.67 3.88
CA LEU A 33 -6.59 13.39 4.56
C LEU A 33 -5.52 12.56 3.85
N GLY A 34 -4.94 11.62 4.60
CA GLY A 34 -3.99 10.64 4.10
C GLY A 34 -2.55 11.10 4.15
N THR A 35 -1.64 10.14 4.00
CA THR A 35 -0.18 10.33 4.06
C THR A 35 0.45 10.55 2.70
N LEU A 36 -0.29 10.30 1.61
CA LEU A 36 0.24 10.43 0.25
C LEU A 36 0.57 11.89 -0.12
N PRO A 37 -0.34 12.88 0.06
CA PRO A 37 -0.02 14.27 -0.26
C PRO A 37 1.23 14.81 0.46
N PRO A 38 1.37 14.70 1.80
CA PRO A 38 2.57 15.21 2.47
C PRO A 38 3.83 14.45 2.05
N GLY A 39 3.73 13.16 1.75
CA GLY A 39 4.85 12.38 1.17
C GLY A 39 5.31 12.94 -0.17
N LEU A 40 4.40 13.13 -1.13
CA LEU A 40 4.75 13.62 -2.48
C LEU A 40 5.41 15.00 -2.45
N ILE A 41 4.92 15.90 -1.60
CA ILE A 41 5.50 17.26 -1.48
C ILE A 41 6.86 17.19 -0.79
N THR A 42 7.01 16.40 0.27
CA THR A 42 8.28 16.22 1.00
C THR A 42 9.38 15.67 0.09
N PHE A 43 9.05 14.68 -0.75
CA PHE A 43 10.02 14.02 -1.63
C PHE A 43 10.03 14.57 -3.06
N TRP A 44 9.47 15.76 -3.29
CA TRP A 44 9.45 16.34 -4.63
C TRP A 44 10.87 16.44 -5.20
N LYS A 45 11.07 15.85 -6.39
CA LYS A 45 12.38 15.69 -7.08
C LYS A 45 13.46 14.95 -6.27
N ARG A 46 13.07 14.15 -5.28
CA ARG A 46 13.97 13.34 -4.42
C ARG A 46 13.59 11.86 -4.42
N THR A 47 12.92 11.40 -5.47
CA THR A 47 12.48 10.02 -5.61
C THR A 47 13.13 9.36 -6.81
N TYR A 48 13.31 8.05 -6.70
CA TYR A 48 13.64 7.17 -7.81
C TYR A 48 12.47 6.21 -8.03
N PRO A 49 12.02 6.00 -9.28
CA PRO A 49 10.97 5.04 -9.55
C PRO A 49 11.49 3.62 -9.33
N LEU A 50 10.71 2.80 -8.63
CA LEU A 50 10.94 1.36 -8.56
C LEU A 50 10.35 0.68 -9.80
N ASP A 51 11.00 -0.38 -10.26
CA ASP A 51 10.43 -1.23 -11.30
C ASP A 51 9.08 -1.81 -10.83
N ARG A 52 8.11 -1.90 -11.75
CA ARG A 52 6.74 -2.32 -11.42
C ARG A 52 6.66 -3.74 -10.84
N SER A 53 7.62 -4.61 -11.16
CA SER A 53 7.70 -5.95 -10.57
C SER A 53 7.95 -5.94 -9.06
N TRP A 54 8.49 -4.86 -8.48
CA TRP A 54 8.64 -4.78 -7.03
C TRP A 54 7.31 -4.66 -6.30
N HIS A 55 6.31 -4.01 -6.90
CA HIS A 55 5.05 -3.72 -6.23
C HIS A 55 3.87 -3.61 -7.21
N VAL A 56 3.05 -4.66 -7.26
CA VAL A 56 1.79 -4.68 -8.03
C VAL A 56 0.63 -4.32 -7.12
N LEU A 57 -0.14 -3.30 -7.51
CA LEU A 57 -1.31 -2.82 -6.78
C LEU A 57 -2.60 -3.01 -7.59
N GLY A 58 -3.74 -2.77 -6.94
CA GLY A 58 -5.07 -2.77 -7.53
C GLY A 58 -5.89 -4.02 -7.21
N LEU A 59 -5.37 -4.95 -6.42
CA LEU A 59 -6.04 -6.25 -6.21
C LEU A 59 -7.32 -6.15 -5.36
N GLY A 60 -7.65 -4.99 -4.80
CA GLY A 60 -8.93 -4.75 -4.10
C GLY A 60 -9.88 -3.80 -4.81
N TYR A 61 -9.64 -3.43 -6.08
CA TYR A 61 -10.61 -2.66 -6.88
C TYR A 61 -10.49 -2.81 -8.40
N ASN A 62 -9.34 -3.24 -8.93
CA ASN A 62 -9.11 -3.35 -10.36
C ASN A 62 -9.24 -4.82 -10.81
N PRO A 63 -10.32 -5.19 -11.52
CA PRO A 63 -10.52 -6.55 -12.00
C PRO A 63 -9.69 -6.89 -13.25
N ASN A 64 -8.76 -6.03 -13.69
CA ASN A 64 -8.00 -6.20 -14.93
C ASN A 64 -6.47 -6.23 -14.73
N VAL A 65 -5.97 -6.37 -13.49
CA VAL A 65 -4.53 -6.57 -13.24
C VAL A 65 -4.08 -7.87 -13.89
N ASN A 66 -2.98 -7.80 -14.64
CA ASN A 66 -2.45 -8.93 -15.41
C ASN A 66 -1.92 -10.01 -14.47
N GLN A 67 -2.36 -11.26 -14.70
CA GLN A 67 -1.92 -12.40 -13.88
C GLN A 67 -0.40 -12.62 -13.89
N ARG A 68 0.26 -12.45 -15.05
CA ARG A 68 1.72 -12.62 -15.15
C ARG A 68 2.47 -11.56 -14.36
N GLU A 69 1.94 -10.34 -14.26
CA GLU A 69 2.53 -9.29 -13.43
C GLU A 69 2.40 -9.64 -11.95
N ILE A 70 1.23 -10.15 -11.52
CA ILE A 70 0.99 -10.60 -10.15
C ILE A 70 1.95 -11.73 -9.77
N GLU A 71 2.12 -12.74 -10.63
CA GLU A 71 2.96 -13.90 -10.37
C GLU A 71 4.46 -13.58 -10.32
N ARG A 72 4.89 -12.52 -11.01
CA ARG A 72 6.28 -12.04 -11.01
C ARG A 72 6.54 -10.95 -9.97
N ALA A 73 5.51 -10.51 -9.26
CA ALA A 73 5.64 -9.41 -8.31
C ALA A 73 6.37 -9.85 -7.03
N ALA A 74 7.26 -9.02 -6.52
CA ALA A 74 7.84 -9.21 -5.18
C ALA A 74 6.78 -8.98 -4.09
N VAL A 75 5.94 -7.95 -4.27
CA VAL A 75 4.84 -7.62 -3.35
C VAL A 75 3.56 -7.34 -4.13
N ILE A 76 2.48 -7.96 -3.71
CA ILE A 76 1.13 -7.67 -4.20
C ILE A 76 0.36 -6.86 -3.14
N HIS A 77 -0.43 -5.88 -3.58
CA HIS A 77 -1.20 -5.03 -2.67
C HIS A 77 -2.68 -5.03 -3.05
N TYR A 78 -3.47 -5.58 -2.14
CA TYR A 78 -4.91 -5.46 -2.10
C TYR A 78 -5.32 -4.07 -1.59
N ASN A 79 -5.09 -2.99 -2.34
CA ASN A 79 -5.66 -1.67 -2.05
C ASN A 79 -7.09 -1.56 -2.64
N GLY A 80 -7.94 -0.72 -2.05
CA GLY A 80 -9.38 -0.65 -2.39
C GLY A 80 -10.28 -1.42 -1.41
N ASN A 81 -11.58 -1.46 -1.71
CA ASN A 81 -12.61 -1.97 -0.78
C ASN A 81 -12.90 -3.47 -0.96
N LEU A 82 -12.62 -4.06 -2.11
CA LEU A 82 -12.94 -5.45 -2.45
C LEU A 82 -11.81 -6.40 -2.01
N LYS A 83 -11.49 -6.38 -0.71
CA LYS A 83 -10.41 -7.18 -0.12
C LYS A 83 -10.76 -8.68 -0.11
N PRO A 84 -9.77 -9.59 -0.20
CA PRO A 84 -10.01 -11.03 -0.33
C PRO A 84 -10.59 -11.70 0.93
N TRP A 85 -10.48 -11.04 2.09
CA TRP A 85 -11.08 -11.46 3.36
C TRP A 85 -12.51 -10.94 3.56
N LEU A 86 -13.07 -10.23 2.59
CA LEU A 86 -14.46 -9.78 2.60
C LEU A 86 -15.27 -10.61 1.61
N GLU A 87 -16.57 -10.78 1.89
CA GLU A 87 -17.49 -11.49 1.00
C GLU A 87 -17.58 -10.84 -0.39
N ILE A 88 -17.51 -9.51 -0.44
CA ILE A 88 -17.50 -8.70 -1.66
C ILE A 88 -16.14 -8.69 -2.39
N GLY A 89 -15.16 -9.45 -1.90
CA GLY A 89 -13.82 -9.51 -2.46
C GLY A 89 -13.78 -10.00 -3.90
N LEU A 90 -12.79 -9.57 -4.69
CA LEU A 90 -12.61 -10.03 -6.07
C LEU A 90 -12.17 -11.52 -6.09
N PRO A 91 -13.03 -12.48 -6.53
CA PRO A 91 -12.74 -13.91 -6.36
C PRO A 91 -11.43 -14.35 -7.00
N LYS A 92 -11.12 -13.80 -8.18
CA LYS A 92 -9.92 -14.14 -8.96
C LYS A 92 -8.59 -13.84 -8.26
N TYR A 93 -8.57 -12.93 -7.28
CA TYR A 93 -7.37 -12.59 -6.53
C TYR A 93 -7.33 -13.23 -5.14
N LYS A 94 -8.42 -13.86 -4.68
CA LYS A 94 -8.51 -14.47 -3.35
C LYS A 94 -7.45 -15.55 -3.12
N LYS A 95 -7.17 -16.35 -4.16
CA LYS A 95 -6.18 -17.44 -4.12
C LYS A 95 -4.77 -17.01 -3.66
N TYR A 96 -4.33 -15.79 -3.98
CA TYR A 96 -2.99 -15.34 -3.60
C TYR A 96 -2.86 -14.97 -2.12
N TRP A 97 -3.97 -14.64 -1.47
CA TRP A 97 -4.04 -14.38 -0.04
C TRP A 97 -4.31 -15.68 0.74
N ALA A 98 -5.31 -16.46 0.30
CA ALA A 98 -5.76 -17.70 0.95
C ALA A 98 -4.65 -18.71 1.23
N LYS A 99 -3.64 -18.82 0.33
CA LYS A 99 -2.48 -19.71 0.53
C LYS A 99 -1.62 -19.43 1.77
N TYR A 100 -1.75 -18.25 2.37
CA TYR A 100 -1.00 -17.83 3.55
C TYR A 100 -1.90 -17.66 4.79
N VAL A 101 -3.17 -18.00 4.68
CA VAL A 101 -4.13 -17.90 5.78
C VAL A 101 -3.98 -19.11 6.69
N ASP A 102 -3.75 -18.85 7.96
CA ASP A 102 -3.79 -19.87 9.00
C ASP A 102 -5.25 -20.08 9.43
N TYR A 103 -5.92 -21.04 8.81
CA TYR A 103 -7.34 -21.34 9.05
C TYR A 103 -7.61 -21.94 10.45
N ASP A 104 -6.57 -22.35 11.18
CA ASP A 104 -6.74 -22.84 12.55
C ASP A 104 -6.92 -21.69 13.55
N GLN A 105 -6.61 -20.44 13.17
CA GLN A 105 -6.81 -19.24 13.98
C GLN A 105 -8.29 -19.07 14.34
N VAL A 106 -8.58 -19.00 15.64
CA VAL A 106 -9.96 -18.95 16.16
C VAL A 106 -10.71 -17.72 15.65
N TYR A 107 -10.04 -16.57 15.60
CA TYR A 107 -10.63 -15.32 15.14
C TYR A 107 -11.02 -15.35 13.65
N LEU A 108 -10.29 -16.10 12.81
CA LEU A 108 -10.63 -16.23 11.40
C LEU A 108 -11.86 -17.12 11.20
N ARG A 109 -11.96 -18.21 11.97
CA ARG A 109 -13.14 -19.08 11.97
C ARG A 109 -14.40 -18.34 12.43
N GLU A 110 -14.29 -17.53 13.49
CA GLU A 110 -15.38 -16.67 13.96
C GLU A 110 -15.82 -15.62 12.92
N CYS A 111 -14.89 -15.16 12.07
CA CYS A 111 -15.19 -14.28 10.94
C CYS A 111 -15.65 -15.02 9.67
N ASN A 112 -15.98 -16.31 9.76
CA ASN A 112 -16.40 -17.15 8.63
C ASN A 112 -15.36 -17.22 7.48
N ILE A 113 -14.08 -17.07 7.84
CA ILE A 113 -12.94 -17.26 6.93
C ILE A 113 -12.51 -18.71 7.07
N ASN A 114 -13.09 -19.57 6.24
CA ASN A 114 -12.85 -21.01 6.20
C ASN A 114 -12.12 -21.42 4.90
N PRO A 115 -11.48 -22.60 4.86
CA PRO A 115 -10.79 -23.12 3.67
C PRO A 115 -11.66 -23.14 2.41
#